data_AF-A0A6B2T9P9-F1
#
_entry.id   AF-A0A6B2T9P9-F1
#
_cell.length_a   1.000
_cell.length_b   1.000
_cell.length_c   1.000
_cell.angle_alpha   90.00
_cell.angle_beta   90.00
_cell.angle_gamma   90.00
#
_symmetry.space_group_name_H-M   'P 1'
#
loop_
_entity.id
_entity.type
_entity.pdbx_description
1 polymer ?
#
loop_
_entity_poly.entity_id
_entity_poly.type
_entity_poly.pdbx_seq_one_letter_code
_entity_poly.pdbx_strand_id
1 'polypeptide(L)' 'MPDSQPQQPHSSGASGPSGSGPAADSGALLLSGARLTDGRTVDVRLGGGRIEAVGTAGSLNAHT' A
#
# COMPACT_ATOMS: atom_id res chain seq x y z
N MET A 1 24.71 -30.00 25.90
CA MET A 1 24.38 -29.46 24.57
C MET A 1 23.34 -28.36 24.77
N PRO A 2 23.55 -27.12 24.30
CA PRO A 2 22.54 -26.08 24.45
C PRO A 2 21.44 -26.25 23.39
N ASP A 3 20.21 -26.16 23.87
CA ASP A 3 18.95 -26.29 23.15
C ASP A 3 18.85 -25.22 22.04
N SER A 4 18.73 -25.64 20.79
CA SER A 4 18.53 -24.73 19.64
C SER A 4 17.03 -24.39 19.53
N GLN A 5 16.57 -23.41 20.31
CA GLN A 5 15.24 -22.84 20.08
C GLN A 5 15.21 -22.07 18.75
N PRO A 6 14.18 -22.20 17.92
CA PRO A 6 14.05 -21.40 16.71
C PRO A 6 13.87 -19.92 17.08
N GLN A 7 14.76 -19.05 16.59
CA GLN A 7 14.57 -17.60 16.65
C GLN A 7 13.27 -17.23 15.94
N GLN A 8 12.35 -16.61 16.68
CA GLN A 8 11.18 -15.97 16.08
C GLN A 8 11.67 -14.87 15.12
N PRO A 9 11.11 -14.77 13.90
CA PRO A 9 11.47 -13.69 13.01
C PRO A 9 11.10 -12.38 13.68
N HIS A 10 12.12 -11.58 13.95
CA HIS A 10 12.01 -10.21 14.38
C HIS A 10 11.28 -9.47 13.26
N SER A 11 9.98 -9.24 13.42
CA SER A 11 9.22 -8.31 12.58
C SER A 11 9.62 -6.86 12.90
N SER A 12 10.91 -6.56 12.80
CA SER A 12 11.46 -5.22 12.73
C SER A 12 11.22 -4.72 11.31
N GLY A 13 10.04 -4.15 11.08
CA GLY A 13 9.68 -3.63 9.77
C GLY A 13 8.20 -3.38 9.56
N ALA A 14 7.42 -3.05 10.59
CA ALA A 14 6.27 -2.20 10.36
C ALA A 14 6.82 -0.81 10.01
N SER A 15 7.28 -0.65 8.77
CA SER A 15 7.28 0.64 8.11
C SER A 15 5.82 1.07 8.07
N GLY A 16 5.37 1.74 9.13
CA GLY A 16 4.22 2.63 9.04
C GLY A 16 4.43 3.52 7.81
N PRO A 17 3.35 3.99 7.16
CA PRO A 17 3.44 4.72 5.91
C PRO A 17 4.35 5.95 6.10
N SER A 18 5.63 5.79 5.78
CA SER A 18 6.62 6.86 5.74
C SER A 18 6.41 7.54 4.40
N GLY A 19 5.34 8.32 4.35
CA GLY A 19 4.86 9.00 3.16
C GLY A 19 3.75 10.02 3.49
N SER A 20 3.74 10.57 4.70
CA SER A 20 2.82 11.66 5.08
C SER A 20 3.63 12.91 5.40
N GLY A 21 4.18 13.50 4.34
CA GLY A 21 4.33 14.95 4.32
C GLY A 21 2.94 15.55 4.03
N PRO A 22 2.54 16.66 4.67
CA PRO A 22 1.15 17.16 4.72
C PRO A 22 0.61 17.70 3.37
N ALA A 23 1.28 17.40 2.26
CA ALA A 23 0.92 17.86 0.92
C ALA A 23 0.26 16.78 0.04
N ALA A 24 0.31 15.49 0.44
CA ALA A 24 -0.29 14.40 -0.32
C ALA A 24 -1.80 14.23 -0.05
N ASP A 25 -2.31 14.81 1.03
CA ASP A 25 -3.58 14.38 1.62
C ASP A 25 -4.84 15.12 1.15
N SER A 26 -4.72 16.26 0.45
CA SER A 26 -5.90 17.07 0.11
C SER A 26 -6.50 16.80 -1.28
N GLY A 27 -5.97 15.86 -2.06
CA GLY A 27 -6.45 15.65 -3.43
C GLY A 27 -6.15 14.28 -4.04
N ALA A 28 -5.82 13.28 -3.22
CA ALA A 28 -5.56 11.94 -3.73
C ALA A 28 -6.88 11.27 -4.17
N LEU A 29 -6.97 10.88 -5.44
CA LEU A 29 -8.08 10.12 -6.01
C LEU A 29 -7.77 8.63 -5.95
N LEU A 30 -8.78 7.83 -5.61
CA LEU A 30 -8.69 6.37 -5.67
C LEU A 30 -9.57 5.87 -6.82
N LEU A 31 -8.95 5.24 -7.82
CA LEU A 31 -9.65 4.42 -8.80
C LEU A 31 -9.77 3.00 -8.24
N SER A 32 -10.96 2.65 -7.74
CA SER A 32 -11.25 1.31 -7.25
C SER A 32 -11.68 0.37 -8.38
N GLY A 33 -11.14 -0.85 -8.41
CA GLY A 33 -11.57 -1.90 -9.35
C GLY A 33 -11.21 -1.63 -10.82
N ALA A 34 -10.13 -0.89 -11.07
CA ALA A 34 -9.60 -0.69 -12.41
C ALA A 34 -9.26 -2.05 -13.05
N ARG A 35 -9.74 -2.28 -14.26
CA ARG A 35 -9.53 -3.55 -14.99
C ARG A 35 -8.30 -3.43 -15.87
N LEU A 36 -7.32 -4.29 -15.63
CA LEU A 36 -6.18 -4.47 -16.51
C LEU A 36 -6.58 -5.26 -17.76
N THR A 37 -5.76 -5.18 -18.81
CA THR A 37 -5.99 -5.89 -20.07
C THR A 37 -5.92 -7.41 -19.94
N ASP A 38 -5.29 -7.91 -18.86
CA ASP A 38 -5.25 -9.34 -18.51
C ASP A 38 -6.51 -9.81 -17.75
N GLY A 39 -7.47 -8.91 -17.52
CA GLY A 39 -8.72 -9.19 -16.82
C GLY A 39 -8.65 -9.08 -15.30
N ARG A 40 -7.46 -8.83 -14.71
CA ARG A 40 -7.32 -8.63 -13.26
C ARG A 40 -7.81 -7.25 -12.84
N THR A 41 -8.26 -7.14 -11.59
CA THR A 41 -8.69 -5.87 -10.97
C THR A 41 -7.64 -5.34 -10.01
N VAL A 42 -7.41 -4.04 -10.08
CA VAL A 42 -6.48 -3.31 -9.22
C VAL A 42 -7.12 -2.03 -8.71
N ASP A 43 -6.60 -1.52 -7.60
CA ASP A 43 -6.90 -0.19 -7.13
C ASP A 43 -5.69 0.72 -7.41
N VAL A 44 -5.93 1.96 -7.83
CA VAL A 44 -4.88 2.93 -8.17
C VAL A 44 -5.11 4.23 -7.42
N ARG A 45 -4.11 4.66 -6.63
CA ARG A 45 -4.10 5.98 -5.99
C ARG A 45 -3.36 6.97 -6.88
N LEU A 46 -4.02 8.09 -7.19
CA LEU A 46 -3.51 9.20 -7.97
C LEU A 46 -3.42 10.45 -7.10
N GLY A 47 -2.28 11.13 -7.12
CA GLY A 47 -2.11 12.41 -6.43
C GLY A 47 -1.16 13.30 -7.21
N GLY A 48 -1.44 14.61 -7.30
CA GLY A 48 -0.61 15.57 -8.04
C GLY A 48 -0.37 15.20 -9.50
N GLY A 49 -1.33 14.55 -10.17
CA GLY A 49 -1.23 14.14 -11.58
C GLY A 49 -0.36 12.92 -11.87
N ARG A 50 0.06 12.16 -10.84
CA ARG A 50 0.85 10.92 -10.99
C ARG A 50 0.25 9.76 -10.21
N ILE A 51 0.67 8.54 -10.54
CA ILE A 51 0.36 7.34 -9.76
C ILE A 51 1.24 7.33 -8.52
N GLU A 52 0.62 7.28 -7.34
CA GLU A 52 1.30 7.24 -6.06
C GLU A 52 1.35 5.82 -5.48
N ALA A 53 0.32 5.01 -5.75
CA ALA A 53 0.28 3.61 -5.35
C ALA A 53 -0.59 2.78 -6.31
N VAL A 54 -0.23 1.51 -6.45
CA VAL A 54 -1.04 0.47 -7.12
C VAL A 54 -1.15 -0.71 -6.17
N GLY A 55 -2.38 -1.16 -5.93
CA GLY A 55 -2.66 -2.30 -5.06
C GLY A 55 -3.62 -3.28 -5.73
N THR A 56 -3.69 -4.50 -5.20
CA THR A 56 -4.79 -5.41 -5.52
C THR A 56 -6.13 -4.81 -5.09
N ALA A 57 -7.21 -5.25 -5.71
CA ALA A 57 -8.55 -4.75 -5.39
C ALA A 57 -8.86 -4.84 -3.89
N GLY A 58 -9.38 -3.76 -3.31
CA GLY A 58 -9.68 -3.61 -1.89
C GLY A 58 -8.47 -3.39 -0.98
N SER A 59 -7.26 -3.30 -1.51
CA SER A 59 -6.04 -3.13 -0.70
C SER A 59 -5.68 -1.67 -0.43
N LEU A 60 -6.24 -0.74 -1.21
CA LEU A 60 -6.02 0.69 -1.03
C LEU A 60 -7.25 1.33 -0.40
N ASN A 61 -7.06 2.06 0.70
CA ASN A 61 -8.13 2.83 1.32
C ASN A 61 -8.21 4.22 0.71
N ALA A 62 -9.42 4.75 0.54
CA ALA A 62 -9.58 6.19 0.32
C ALA A 62 -9.12 6.93 1.59
N HIS A 63 -8.37 8.03 1.41
CA HIS A 63 -8.15 8.93 2.54
C HIS A 63 -9.46 9.69 2.77
N THR A 64 -10.03 9.54 3.96
CA THR A 64 -11.22 10.28 4.42
C THR A 64 -10.80 11.55 5.13
#